data_AF-A0A974NY25-F1
#
_entry.id   AF-A0A974NY25-F1
#
_cell.length_a   1.000
_cell.length_b   1.000
_cell.length_c   1.000
_cell.angle_alpha   90.00
_cell.angle_beta   90.00
_cell.angle_gamma   90.00
#
_symmetry.space_group_name_H-M   'P 1'
#
loop_
_entity.id
_entity.type
_entity.pdbx_description
1 polymer ?
#
loop_
_entity_poly.entity_id
_entity_poly.type
_entity_poly.pdbx_seq_one_letter_code
_entity_poly.pdbx_strand_id
1 'polypeptide(L)'
;MADVRLADRVFAPHYAAPMPVTVRELTIVRESADASSPTMTEVAAGGVFEVLELAGTNAWGIACDSGLVGYINASAIAGKVE
;
A
#
# COMPACT_ATOMS: atom_id res chain seq x y z
N MET A 1 9.57 7.50 -23.98
CA MET A 1 10.36 6.80 -22.94
C MET A 1 10.65 7.82 -21.86
N ALA A 2 10.12 7.79 -20.65
CA ALA A 2 9.20 6.88 -19.98
C ALA A 2 7.95 7.66 -19.52
N ASP A 3 6.92 6.91 -19.18
CA ASP A 3 5.58 7.35 -18.81
C ASP A 3 5.59 8.27 -17.58
N VAL A 4 5.05 9.49 -17.71
CA VAL A 4 5.01 10.53 -16.68
C VAL A 4 3.59 10.68 -16.14
N ARG A 5 3.05 9.64 -15.51
CA ARG A 5 1.79 9.74 -14.76
C ARG A 5 1.87 8.92 -13.48
N LEU A 6 2.56 9.48 -12.49
CA LEU A 6 2.18 9.54 -11.07
C LEU A 6 3.42 9.86 -10.20
N ALA A 7 4.01 11.03 -10.41
CA ALA A 7 5.17 11.47 -9.63
C ALA A 7 5.01 12.93 -9.23
N ASP A 8 4.00 13.26 -8.40
CA ASP A 8 3.99 14.59 -7.79
C ASP A 8 3.29 14.71 -6.42
N ARG A 9 2.92 13.61 -5.76
CA ARG A 9 2.40 13.68 -4.39
C ARG A 9 2.73 12.40 -3.63
N VAL A 10 3.87 12.36 -2.95
CA VAL A 10 3.99 12.25 -1.48
C VAL A 10 5.46 12.50 -1.16
N PHE A 11 5.78 13.68 -0.62
CA PHE A 11 7.05 13.87 0.10
C PHE A 11 6.90 13.17 1.46
N ALA A 12 7.09 11.84 1.50
CA ALA A 12 7.29 11.14 2.76
C ALA A 12 8.69 11.55 3.26
N PRO A 13 8.83 12.23 4.42
CA PRO A 13 10.07 12.88 4.80
C PRO A 13 11.25 11.92 4.94
N HIS A 14 10.99 10.63 5.19
CA HIS A 14 12.00 9.59 5.22
C HIS A 14 11.43 8.35 4.52
N TYR A 15 12.03 7.89 3.42
CA TYR A 15 11.78 6.53 2.95
C TYR A 15 12.34 5.57 4.02
N ALA A 16 11.46 5.07 4.88
CA ALA A 16 11.76 3.84 5.60
C ALA A 16 12.03 2.76 4.55
N ALA A 17 12.96 1.84 4.82
CA ALA A 17 13.13 0.67 3.97
C ALA A 17 11.76 -0.02 3.81
N PRO A 18 11.38 -0.46 2.59
CA PRO A 18 10.12 -1.16 2.37
C PRO A 18 9.98 -2.30 3.38
N MET A 19 8.90 -2.28 4.16
CA MET A 19 8.61 -3.31 5.14
C MET A 19 7.60 -4.29 4.52
N PRO A 20 8.05 -5.47 4.02
CA PRO A 20 7.14 -6.46 3.48
C PRO A 20 6.24 -6.99 4.60
N VAL A 21 4.93 -6.94 4.38
CA VAL A 21 3.93 -7.50 5.26
C VAL A 21 2.98 -8.40 4.48
N THR A 22 2.43 -9.39 5.16
CA THR A 22 1.37 -10.24 4.61
C THR A 22 0.02 -9.62 4.96
N VAL A 23 -0.90 -9.57 3.99
CA VAL A 23 -2.29 -9.19 4.28
C VAL A 23 -3.08 -10.39 4.78
N ARG A 24 -3.92 -10.20 5.79
CA ARG A 24 -4.69 -11.27 6.45
C ARG A 24 -6.02 -11.57 5.75
N GLU A 25 -6.49 -10.62 4.95
CA GLU A 25 -7.78 -10.65 4.24
C GLU A 25 -7.62 -9.95 2.89
N LEU A 26 -8.57 -10.19 1.97
CA LEU A 26 -8.61 -9.46 0.70
C LEU A 26 -8.71 -7.96 1.00
N THR A 27 -7.76 -7.18 0.49
CA THR A 27 -7.73 -5.73 0.70
C THR A 27 -7.64 -4.99 -0.62
N ILE A 28 -8.27 -3.82 -0.65
CA ILE A 28 -8.30 -2.96 -1.82
C ILE A 28 -7.18 -1.94 -1.73
N VAL A 29 -6.39 -1.85 -2.79
CA VAL A 29 -5.38 -0.81 -2.97
C VAL A 29 -6.06 0.38 -3.64
N ARG A 30 -5.97 1.54 -2.99
CA ARG A 30 -6.58 2.79 -3.43
C ARG A 30 -5.55 3.81 -3.85
N GLU A 31 -5.94 4.71 -4.75
CA GLU A 31 -5.09 5.81 -5.21
C GLU A 31 -4.84 6.85 -4.09
N SER A 32 -5.77 6.98 -3.15
CA SER A 32 -5.73 7.90 -2.01
C SER A 32 -6.12 7.18 -0.71
N ALA A 33 -5.73 7.76 0.42
CA ALA A 33 -6.12 7.34 1.77
C ALA A 33 -7.64 7.42 2.06
N ASP A 34 -8.41 8.04 1.17
CA ASP A 34 -9.88 8.11 1.24
C ASP A 34 -10.52 6.76 0.90
N ALA A 35 -11.44 6.27 1.74
CA ALA A 35 -12.13 5.00 1.52
C ALA A 35 -13.02 4.99 0.24
N SER A 36 -13.42 6.15 -0.24
CA SER A 36 -14.17 6.35 -1.50
C SER A 36 -13.27 6.53 -2.72
N SER A 37 -11.94 6.54 -2.54
CA SER A 37 -10.97 6.65 -3.63
C SER A 37 -11.07 5.46 -4.60
N PRO A 38 -10.83 5.67 -5.90
CA PRO A 38 -10.83 4.61 -6.90
C PRO A 38 -9.99 3.40 -6.47
N THR A 39 -10.55 2.22 -6.71
CA THR A 39 -9.83 0.95 -6.59
C THR A 39 -8.84 0.83 -7.74
N MET A 40 -7.56 0.62 -7.41
CA MET A 40 -6.51 0.36 -8.38
C MET A 40 -6.31 -1.14 -8.60
N THR A 41 -6.24 -1.88 -7.50
CA THR A 41 -6.08 -3.34 -7.51
C THR A 41 -6.52 -3.92 -6.16
N GLU A 42 -6.41 -5.23 -6.04
CA GLU A 42 -6.69 -5.99 -4.83
C GLU A 42 -5.46 -6.84 -4.47
N VAL A 43 -5.22 -7.00 -3.17
CA VAL A 43 -4.24 -7.96 -2.65
C VAL A 43 -5.03 -9.04 -1.94
N ALA A 44 -4.91 -10.28 -2.43
CA ALA A 44 -5.56 -11.43 -1.82
C ALA A 44 -5.01 -11.72 -0.41
N ALA A 45 -5.81 -12.35 0.44
CA ALA A 45 -5.33 -12.85 1.73
C ALA A 45 -4.09 -13.75 1.55
N GLY A 46 -3.04 -13.52 2.34
CA GLY A 46 -1.74 -14.17 2.19
C GLY A 46 -0.80 -13.48 1.19
N GLY A 47 -1.29 -12.51 0.41
CA GLY A 47 -0.48 -11.70 -0.50
C GLY A 47 0.47 -10.76 0.24
N VAL A 48 1.50 -10.29 -0.46
CA VAL A 48 2.53 -9.40 0.09
C VAL A 48 2.25 -7.95 -0.30
N PHE A 49 2.33 -7.07 0.68
CA PHE A 49 2.30 -5.63 0.52
C PHE A 49 3.56 -5.03 1.17
N GLU A 50 4.33 -4.24 0.44
CA GLU A 50 5.50 -3.56 0.98
C GLU A 50 5.11 -2.19 1.54
N VAL A 51 4.99 -2.08 2.86
CA VAL A 51 4.63 -0.84 3.52
C VAL A 51 5.81 0.12 3.47
N LEU A 52 5.56 1.32 2.95
CA LEU A 52 6.50 2.44 2.93
C LEU A 52 6.21 3.42 4.07
N GLU A 53 4.92 3.63 4.39
CA GLU A 53 4.49 4.55 5.44
C GLU A 53 3.19 4.07 6.10
N LEU A 54 3.09 4.24 7.42
CA LEU A 54 1.84 4.09 8.17
C LEU A 54 1.32 5.48 8.57
N ALA A 55 0.14 5.84 8.07
CA ALA A 55 -0.50 7.13 8.31
C ALA A 55 -1.89 6.90 8.91
N GLY A 56 -1.99 7.01 10.24
CA GLY A 56 -3.24 6.77 10.97
C GLY A 56 -3.73 5.33 10.80
N THR A 57 -4.88 5.16 10.16
CA THR A 57 -5.48 3.84 9.89
C THR A 57 -5.11 3.27 8.51
N ASN A 58 -4.29 3.97 7.74
CA ASN A 58 -3.90 3.57 6.40
C ASN A 58 -2.43 3.22 6.33
N ALA A 59 -2.10 2.26 5.48
CA ALA A 59 -0.75 1.94 5.09
C ALA A 59 -0.56 2.31 3.62
N TRP A 60 0.48 3.07 3.32
CA TRP A 60 0.90 3.39 1.97
C TRP A 60 2.06 2.48 1.57
N GLY A 61 2.02 1.92 0.37
CA GLY A 61 3.00 0.94 -0.04
C GLY A 61 2.76 0.35 -1.42
N ILE A 62 3.46 -0.75 -1.70
CA ILE A 62 3.46 -1.43 -3.01
C ILE A 62 2.74 -2.78 -2.88
N ALA A 63 1.75 -3.03 -3.74
CA ALA A 63 1.15 -4.35 -3.91
C ALA A 63 2.03 -5.21 -4.81
N CYS A 64 2.83 -6.12 -4.23
CA CYS A 64 3.89 -6.84 -4.93
C CYS A 64 3.41 -7.62 -6.17
N ASP A 65 2.20 -8.19 -6.13
CA ASP A 65 1.64 -8.98 -7.24
C ASP A 65 1.35 -8.13 -8.48
N SER A 66 1.08 -6.83 -8.30
CA SER A 66 0.72 -5.90 -9.38
C SER A 66 1.78 -4.83 -9.64
N GLY A 67 2.69 -4.61 -8.71
CA GLY A 67 3.65 -3.50 -8.71
C GLY A 67 3.02 -2.12 -8.49
N LEU A 68 1.73 -2.04 -8.17
CA LEU A 68 1.02 -0.77 -7.99
C LEU A 68 1.24 -0.19 -6.59
N VAL A 69 1.47 1.11 -6.55
CA VAL A 69 1.63 1.89 -5.31
C VAL A 69 0.29 2.49 -4.93
N GLY A 70 -0.10 2.35 -3.67
CA GLY A 70 -1.34 2.93 -3.17
C GLY A 70 -1.55 2.73 -1.67
N TYR A 71 -2.77 2.98 -1.23
CA TYR A 71 -3.18 2.90 0.16
C TYR A 71 -4.04 1.66 0.40
N ILE A 72 -3.74 0.94 1.48
CA ILE A 72 -4.61 -0.08 2.05
C ILE A 72 -5.02 0.32 3.46
N ASN A 73 -6.10 -0.28 3.98
CA ASN A 73 -6.40 -0.17 5.41
C ASN A 73 -5.33 -0.94 6.20
N ALA A 74 -4.67 -0.27 7.16
CA ALA A 74 -3.61 -0.87 7.97
C ALA A 74 -4.12 -2.05 8.83
N SER A 75 -5.42 -2.12 9.13
CA SER A 75 -6.00 -3.27 9.81
C SER A 75 -5.95 -4.55 8.97
N ALA A 76 -5.86 -4.48 7.63
CA ALA A 76 -5.74 -5.65 6.77
C ALA A 76 -4.37 -6.34 6.85
N ILE A 77 -3.38 -5.70 7.48
CA ILE A 77 -2.05 -6.26 7.66
C ILE A 77 -2.07 -7.32 8.77
N ALA A 78 -1.49 -8.49 8.53
CA ALA A 78 -1.24 -9.46 9.57
C ALA A 78 -0.20 -8.88 10.55
N GLY A 79 -0.57 -8.74 11.82
CA GLY A 79 0.28 -8.16 12.86
C GLY A 79 1.63 -8.88 13.01
N LYS A 80 2.64 -8.14 13.48
CA LYS A 80 4.06 -8.55 13.61
C LYS A 80 4.26 -10.05 13.83
N VAL A 81 4.97 -10.70 12.91
CA VAL A 81 5.80 -11.86 13.25
C VAL A 81 6.86 -11.40 14.25
N GLU A 82 6.86 -12.04 15.43
CA GLU A 82 7.87 -11.87 16.49
C GLU A 82 9.29 -12.16 16.00
#